data_AF-A0A973MIA0-F1
#
_entry.id   AF-A0A973MIA0-F1
#
_cell.length_a   1.000
_cell.length_b   1.000
_cell.length_c   1.000
_cell.angle_alpha   90.00
_cell.angle_beta   90.00
_cell.angle_gamma   90.00
#
_symmetry.space_group_name_H-M   'P 1'
#
loop_
_entity.id
_entity.type
_entity.pdbx_description
1 polymer ?
#
loop_
_entity_poly.entity_id
_entity_poly.type
_entity_poly.pdbx_seq_one_letter_code
_entity_poly.pdbx_strand_id
1 'polypeptide(L)'
;MATRTLPHDPYITAVCDALTTAGLAPGDDMWTSDSETRGTYCYLTAVITLDPDHAAGLDDDDIPEGAQWPHGLILIWEWHTGIEADQGEPERGPQWLFAEAKKGGSNEYPTTLPVHGYASPAAVVDAVRKVITGEIKPGDFYNSGQPRGWTGGLIGDSWDRSGELDAACEAWGNDESQTA
;
A
#
# COMPACT_ATOMS: atom_id res chain seq x y z
N MET A 1 21.06 8.17 13.19
CA MET A 1 20.94 8.25 11.72
C MET A 1 19.88 9.28 11.45
N ALA A 2 20.14 10.29 10.61
CA ALA A 2 19.08 11.23 10.25
C ALA A 2 18.08 10.47 9.38
N THR A 3 16.83 10.36 9.83
CA THR A 3 15.73 9.84 9.01
C THR A 3 15.61 10.76 7.81
N ARG A 4 16.05 10.29 6.64
CA ARG A 4 15.92 11.05 5.40
C ARG A 4 14.43 11.12 5.10
N THR A 5 13.88 12.33 4.98
CA THR A 5 12.49 12.50 4.53
C THR A 5 12.40 12.05 3.07
N LEU A 6 11.54 11.07 2.81
CA LEU A 6 11.28 10.54 1.47
C LEU A 6 10.18 11.35 0.78
N PRO A 7 10.16 11.41 -0.56
CA PRO A 7 9.19 12.23 -1.31
C PRO A 7 7.73 11.94 -0.97
N HIS A 8 7.40 10.69 -0.66
CA HIS A 8 6.05 10.23 -0.40
C HIS A 8 5.61 10.36 1.06
N ASP A 9 6.50 10.67 2.01
CA ASP A 9 6.16 10.80 3.43
C ASP A 9 4.95 11.72 3.70
N PRO A 10 4.84 12.92 3.07
CA PRO A 10 3.69 13.80 3.29
C PRO A 10 2.37 13.21 2.78
N TYR A 11 2.42 12.45 1.69
CA TYR A 11 1.24 11.78 1.13
C TYR A 11 0.78 10.63 2.01
N ILE A 12 1.72 9.79 2.45
CA ILE A 12 1.42 8.67 3.35
C ILE A 12 0.87 9.19 4.68
N THR A 13 1.42 10.29 5.21
CA THR A 13 0.87 10.96 6.40
C THR A 13 -0.59 11.37 6.19
N ALA A 14 -0.92 12.00 5.06
CA ALA A 14 -2.29 12.40 4.75
C ALA A 14 -3.25 11.20 4.61
N VAL A 15 -2.78 10.07 4.09
CA VAL A 15 -3.55 8.82 4.03
C VAL A 15 -3.79 8.25 5.43
N CYS A 16 -2.77 8.19 6.27
CA CYS A 16 -2.89 7.74 7.66
C CYS A 16 -3.84 8.62 8.49
N ASP A 17 -3.79 9.94 8.31
CA ASP A 17 -4.72 10.88 8.96
C ASP A 17 -6.18 10.64 8.52
N ALA A 18 -6.40 10.38 7.22
CA ALA A 18 -7.72 10.07 6.69
C ALA A 18 -8.25 8.72 7.20
N LEU A 19 -7.40 7.69 7.24
CA LEU A 19 -7.71 6.37 7.80
C LEU A 19 -8.09 6.48 9.29
N THR A 20 -7.29 7.22 10.07
CA THR A 20 -7.57 7.49 11.49
C THR A 20 -8.90 8.22 11.68
N THR A 21 -9.15 9.27 10.90
CA THR A 21 -10.41 10.02 10.92
C THR A 21 -11.61 9.13 10.57
N ALA A 22 -11.40 8.12 9.72
CA ALA A 22 -12.42 7.16 9.31
C ALA A 22 -12.65 6.01 10.31
N GLY A 23 -11.93 5.98 11.43
CA GLY A 23 -11.98 4.93 12.45
C GLY A 23 -11.13 3.70 12.13
N LEU A 24 -10.22 3.81 11.16
CA LEU A 24 -9.31 2.75 10.71
C LEU A 24 -7.87 3.13 11.07
N ALA A 25 -7.58 3.30 12.37
CA ALA A 25 -6.27 3.76 12.80
C ALA A 25 -5.15 2.80 12.35
N PRO A 26 -4.10 3.30 11.68
CA PRO A 26 -2.89 2.53 11.42
C PRO A 26 -2.25 1.98 12.70
N GLY A 27 -1.67 0.79 12.60
CA GLY A 27 -0.81 0.23 13.64
C GLY A 27 0.54 0.97 13.77
N ASP A 28 1.24 0.71 14.87
CA ASP A 28 2.55 1.29 15.18
C ASP A 28 3.69 0.77 14.28
N ASP A 29 3.42 -0.26 13.49
CA ASP A 29 4.33 -0.92 12.56
C ASP A 29 4.31 -0.31 11.15
N MET A 30 3.69 0.86 10.98
CA MET A 30 3.73 1.61 9.72
C MET A 30 5.14 2.16 9.44
N TRP A 31 5.59 2.07 8.18
CA TRP A 31 6.88 2.61 7.75
C TRP A 31 6.90 3.02 6.27
N THR A 32 7.84 3.91 5.94
CA THR A 32 8.21 4.28 4.57
C THR A 32 9.68 3.95 4.32
N SER A 33 10.04 3.56 3.10
CA SER A 33 11.43 3.29 2.71
C SER A 33 11.66 3.53 1.23
N ASP A 34 12.92 3.77 0.85
CA ASP A 34 13.49 3.50 -0.45
C ASP A 34 14.08 2.09 -0.46
N SER A 35 13.34 1.12 -0.98
CA SER A 35 13.74 -0.29 -0.99
C SER A 35 14.40 -0.66 -2.31
N GLU A 36 15.36 -1.58 -2.29
CA GLU A 36 15.94 -2.13 -3.51
C GLU A 36 14.95 -3.11 -4.17
N THR A 37 14.89 -3.08 -5.50
CA THR A 37 14.23 -4.09 -6.34
C THR A 37 15.06 -5.38 -6.32
N ARG A 38 15.69 -5.77 -7.43
CA ARG A 38 16.56 -6.95 -7.53
C ARG A 38 17.98 -6.69 -7.02
N GLY A 39 18.11 -5.83 -6.01
CA GLY A 39 19.39 -5.40 -5.44
C GLY A 39 20.18 -4.44 -6.32
N THR A 40 19.53 -3.75 -7.27
CA THR A 40 20.21 -2.83 -8.20
C THR A 40 19.54 -1.45 -8.28
N TYR A 41 18.21 -1.37 -8.31
CA TYR A 41 17.49 -0.08 -8.38
C TYR A 41 16.57 0.09 -7.18
N CYS A 42 16.37 1.32 -6.74
CA CYS A 42 15.47 1.63 -5.64
C CYS A 42 14.04 1.90 -6.17
N TYR A 43 13.04 1.56 -5.35
CA TYR A 43 11.65 2.01 -5.46
C TYR A 43 11.20 2.61 -4.12
N LEU A 44 10.24 3.52 -4.15
CA LEU A 44 9.66 4.04 -2.91
C LEU A 44 8.55 3.12 -2.46
N THR A 45 8.47 2.86 -1.16
CA THR A 45 7.43 2.02 -0.58
C THR A 45 6.91 2.59 0.73
N ALA A 46 5.66 2.32 1.03
CA ALA A 46 5.05 2.53 2.32
C ALA A 46 4.18 1.33 2.68
N VAL A 47 4.28 0.88 3.93
CA VAL A 47 3.49 -0.22 4.47
C VAL A 47 2.67 0.30 5.64
N ILE A 48 1.35 0.10 5.57
CA ILE A 48 0.40 0.53 6.58
C ILE A 48 -0.39 -0.71 7.03
N THR A 49 -0.27 -1.09 8.29
CA THR A 49 -1.06 -2.19 8.86
C THR A 49 -2.31 -1.65 9.54
N LEU A 50 -3.44 -2.32 9.34
CA LEU A 50 -4.73 -2.03 9.94
C LEU A 50 -5.23 -3.28 10.69
N ASP A 51 -5.97 -3.07 11.76
CA ASP A 51 -6.60 -4.16 12.53
C ASP A 51 -8.12 -3.94 12.62
N PRO A 52 -8.86 -4.25 11.54
CA PRO A 52 -10.29 -3.97 11.47
C PRO A 52 -11.13 -4.83 12.42
N ASP A 53 -10.63 -6.01 12.81
CA ASP A 53 -11.33 -6.93 13.72
C ASP A 53 -10.87 -6.81 15.18
N HIS A 54 -9.92 -5.92 15.47
CA HIS A 54 -9.30 -5.77 16.80
C HIS A 54 -8.74 -7.09 17.35
N ALA A 55 -8.20 -7.92 16.45
CA ALA A 55 -7.70 -9.25 16.75
C ALA A 55 -6.18 -9.35 16.57
N ALA A 56 -5.52 -8.31 16.04
CA ALA A 56 -4.09 -8.33 15.82
C ALA A 56 -3.36 -8.44 17.17
N GLY A 57 -2.52 -9.48 17.28
CA GLY A 57 -1.75 -9.76 18.49
C GLY A 57 -2.47 -10.65 19.52
N LEU A 58 -3.70 -11.07 19.27
CA LEU A 58 -4.32 -12.16 20.02
C LEU A 58 -3.67 -13.50 19.66
N ASP A 59 -3.66 -14.43 20.62
CA ASP A 59 -3.34 -15.83 20.34
C ASP A 59 -4.46 -16.46 19.50
N ASP A 60 -4.13 -17.45 18.66
CA ASP A 60 -5.07 -18.05 17.70
C ASP A 60 -6.38 -18.56 18.36
N ASP A 61 -6.29 -19.03 19.61
CA ASP A 61 -7.43 -19.52 20.39
C ASP A 61 -8.36 -18.41 20.91
N ASP A 62 -7.88 -17.15 20.96
CA ASP A 62 -8.62 -15.97 21.42
C ASP A 62 -9.19 -15.13 20.27
N ILE A 63 -8.87 -15.48 19.02
CA ILE A 63 -9.39 -14.78 17.83
C ILE A 63 -10.90 -15.01 17.73
N PRO A 64 -11.72 -13.94 17.60
CA PRO A 64 -13.16 -14.07 17.48
C PRO A 64 -13.58 -14.98 16.32
N GLU A 65 -14.53 -15.87 16.59
CA GLU A 65 -15.12 -16.71 15.54
C GLU A 65 -15.77 -15.81 14.46
N GLY A 66 -15.27 -15.91 13.23
CA GLY A 66 -15.73 -15.10 12.11
C GLY A 66 -14.94 -13.81 11.85
N ALA A 67 -13.82 -13.57 12.55
CA ALA A 67 -12.86 -12.54 12.16
C ALA A 67 -12.43 -12.74 10.69
N GLN A 68 -12.56 -11.69 9.88
CA GLN A 68 -12.23 -11.70 8.45
C GLN A 68 -10.75 -11.38 8.21
N TRP A 69 -10.12 -10.70 9.16
CA TRP A 69 -8.73 -10.22 9.15
C TRP A 69 -8.07 -10.58 10.49
N PRO A 70 -7.94 -11.87 10.83
CA PRO A 70 -7.53 -12.34 12.15
C PRO A 70 -6.14 -11.84 12.61
N HIS A 71 -5.29 -11.45 11.66
CA HIS A 71 -3.95 -10.91 11.95
C HIS A 71 -3.75 -9.49 11.40
N GLY A 72 -4.81 -8.88 10.85
CA GLY A 72 -4.78 -7.56 10.25
C GLY A 72 -4.79 -7.53 8.72
N LEU A 73 -4.94 -6.31 8.20
CA LEU A 73 -4.94 -5.94 6.79
C LEU A 73 -3.75 -5.03 6.52
N ILE A 74 -2.93 -5.39 5.55
CA ILE A 74 -1.77 -4.60 5.12
C ILE A 74 -2.14 -3.83 3.87
N LEU A 75 -1.88 -2.53 3.85
CA LEU A 75 -1.90 -1.68 2.66
C LEU A 75 -0.46 -1.34 2.29
N ILE A 76 -0.18 -1.42 0.99
CA ILE A 76 1.13 -1.14 0.44
C ILE A 76 0.97 -0.08 -0.63
N TRP A 77 1.75 0.97 -0.53
CA TRP A 77 1.94 1.92 -1.62
C TRP A 77 3.34 1.78 -2.16
N GLU A 78 3.48 1.73 -3.48
CA GLU A 78 4.79 1.67 -4.13
C GLU A 78 4.85 2.71 -5.23
N TRP A 79 6.05 3.24 -5.48
CA TRP A 79 6.38 3.97 -6.69
C TRP A 79 7.63 3.39 -7.33
N HIS A 80 7.49 2.92 -8.57
CA HIS A 80 8.54 2.25 -9.32
C HIS A 80 9.14 3.16 -10.39
N THR A 81 10.45 3.05 -10.62
CA THR A 81 11.16 3.78 -11.69
C THR A 81 10.90 3.20 -13.08
N GLY A 82 10.41 1.95 -13.14
CA GLY A 82 10.18 1.19 -14.37
C GLY A 82 11.44 0.74 -15.10
N ILE A 83 12.63 0.88 -14.50
CA ILE A 83 13.91 0.52 -15.13
C ILE A 83 13.99 -0.99 -15.43
N GLU A 84 13.42 -1.82 -14.56
CA GLU A 84 13.45 -3.29 -14.67
C GLU A 84 12.10 -3.88 -15.13
N ALA A 85 11.24 -3.06 -15.74
CA ALA A 85 9.91 -3.49 -16.17
C ALA A 85 9.97 -4.63 -17.21
N ASP A 86 11.00 -4.63 -18.08
CA ASP A 86 11.26 -5.70 -19.04
C ASP A 86 11.75 -7.01 -18.41
N GLN A 87 12.19 -6.95 -17.15
CA GLN A 87 12.62 -8.09 -16.35
C GLN A 87 11.50 -8.61 -15.43
N GLY A 88 10.32 -8.02 -15.48
CA GLY A 88 9.13 -8.43 -14.72
C GLY A 88 8.89 -7.64 -13.43
N GLU A 89 9.63 -6.55 -13.19
CA GLU A 89 9.25 -5.56 -12.17
C GLU A 89 8.07 -4.70 -12.64
N PRO A 90 7.36 -4.00 -11.75
CA PRO A 90 6.25 -3.13 -12.13
C PRO A 90 6.66 -2.01 -13.11
N GLU A 91 5.67 -1.56 -13.90
CA GLU A 91 5.83 -0.38 -14.75
C GLU A 91 6.11 0.88 -13.91
N ARG A 92 6.66 1.90 -14.57
CA ARG A 92 6.94 3.18 -13.92
C ARG A 92 5.66 3.79 -13.33
N GLY A 93 5.77 4.27 -12.10
CA GLY A 93 4.75 5.05 -11.43
C GLY A 93 4.21 4.40 -10.16
N PRO A 94 3.19 5.02 -9.57
CA PRO A 94 2.63 4.59 -8.29
C PRO A 94 1.58 3.49 -8.42
N GLN A 95 1.49 2.62 -7.41
CA GLN A 95 0.39 1.67 -7.25
C GLN A 95 0.02 1.48 -5.78
N TRP A 96 -1.25 1.17 -5.54
CA TRP A 96 -1.75 0.72 -4.24
C TRP A 96 -2.07 -0.77 -4.29
N LEU A 97 -1.64 -1.48 -3.26
CA LEU A 97 -1.89 -2.89 -3.06
C LEU A 97 -2.44 -3.13 -1.64
N PHE A 98 -3.07 -4.28 -1.44
CA PHE A 98 -3.49 -4.75 -0.15
C PHE A 98 -3.23 -6.25 0.02
N ALA A 99 -3.02 -6.71 1.25
CA ALA A 99 -2.82 -8.11 1.59
C ALA A 99 -3.37 -8.43 2.97
N GLU A 100 -3.76 -9.67 3.21
CA GLU A 100 -3.96 -10.17 4.56
C GLU A 100 -2.60 -10.33 5.25
N ALA A 101 -2.49 -9.87 6.49
CA ALA A 101 -1.32 -10.15 7.31
C ALA A 101 -1.32 -11.62 7.74
N LYS A 102 -0.14 -12.24 7.74
CA LYS A 102 0.07 -13.56 8.35
C LYS A 102 0.41 -13.43 9.82
N LYS A 103 0.31 -14.55 10.55
CA LYS A 103 0.89 -14.70 11.87
C LYS A 103 2.38 -14.34 11.83
N GLY A 104 2.75 -13.21 12.45
CA GLY A 104 4.09 -12.63 12.41
C GLY A 104 4.26 -11.37 11.55
N GLY A 105 3.17 -10.84 10.96
CA GLY A 105 3.15 -9.55 10.26
C GLY A 105 3.66 -9.58 8.82
N SER A 106 4.02 -10.74 8.28
CA SER A 106 4.40 -10.88 6.86
C SER A 106 3.18 -10.98 5.94
N ASN A 107 3.40 -10.82 4.64
CA ASN A 107 2.43 -11.16 3.60
C ASN A 107 3.13 -11.95 2.48
N GLU A 108 2.37 -12.58 1.57
CA GLU A 108 2.94 -13.32 0.43
C GLU A 108 2.45 -12.82 -0.94
N TYR A 109 1.20 -12.39 -1.06
CA TYR A 109 0.59 -12.08 -2.36
C TYR A 109 -0.29 -10.83 -2.28
N PRO A 110 0.30 -9.63 -2.35
CA PRO A 110 -0.47 -8.40 -2.39
C PRO A 110 -1.32 -8.32 -3.68
N THR A 111 -2.52 -7.79 -3.53
CA THR A 111 -3.56 -7.62 -4.58
C THR A 111 -3.71 -6.13 -4.88
N THR A 112 -3.90 -5.78 -6.16
CA THR A 112 -4.08 -4.37 -6.54
C THR A 112 -5.36 -3.80 -5.95
N LEU A 113 -5.24 -2.62 -5.34
CA LEU A 113 -6.37 -1.83 -4.90
C LEU A 113 -6.88 -0.99 -6.09
N PRO A 114 -8.19 -1.02 -6.43
CA PRO A 114 -8.72 -0.35 -7.62
C PRO A 114 -8.88 1.15 -7.41
N VAL A 115 -7.78 1.84 -7.15
CA VAL A 115 -7.67 3.30 -6.97
C VAL A 115 -6.55 3.84 -7.85
N HIS A 116 -6.51 5.15 -8.05
CA HIS A 116 -5.34 5.78 -8.68
C HIS A 116 -4.08 5.55 -7.83
N GLY A 117 -2.89 5.46 -8.46
CA GLY A 117 -1.66 5.26 -7.68
C GLY A 117 -1.33 6.43 -6.75
N TYR A 118 -1.70 7.66 -7.11
CA TYR A 118 -1.75 8.81 -6.18
C TYR A 118 -3.18 9.12 -5.75
N ALA A 119 -3.97 8.12 -5.40
CA ALA A 119 -5.36 8.31 -4.99
C ALA A 119 -5.50 9.33 -3.85
N SER A 120 -6.57 10.10 -3.88
CA SER A 120 -6.91 10.97 -2.75
C SER A 120 -7.05 10.13 -1.46
N PRO A 121 -6.66 10.66 -0.29
CA PRO A 121 -6.80 9.92 0.98
C PRO A 121 -8.22 9.38 1.23
N ALA A 122 -9.25 10.12 0.80
CA ALA A 122 -10.65 9.68 0.89
C ALA A 122 -10.96 8.47 -0.01
N ALA A 123 -10.38 8.41 -1.21
CA ALA A 123 -10.53 7.28 -2.12
C ALA A 123 -9.86 6.02 -1.57
N VAL A 124 -8.68 6.16 -0.94
CA VAL A 124 -8.02 5.03 -0.23
C VAL A 124 -8.92 4.52 0.88
N VAL A 125 -9.47 5.39 1.72
CA VAL A 125 -10.42 5.00 2.79
C VAL A 125 -11.63 4.24 2.24
N ASP A 126 -12.26 4.71 1.15
CA ASP A 126 -13.42 4.02 0.57
C ASP A 126 -13.04 2.63 0.04
N ALA A 127 -11.92 2.52 -0.68
CA ALA A 127 -11.43 1.25 -1.18
C ALA A 127 -11.10 0.26 -0.04
N VAL A 128 -10.47 0.73 1.02
CA VAL A 128 -10.16 -0.08 2.23
C VAL A 128 -11.44 -0.58 2.88
N ARG A 129 -12.48 0.25 3.00
CA ARG A 129 -13.78 -0.19 3.53
C ARG A 129 -14.39 -1.31 2.67
N LYS A 130 -14.28 -1.22 1.34
CA LYS A 130 -14.78 -2.26 0.43
C LYS A 130 -13.95 -3.55 0.50
N VAL A 131 -12.66 -3.46 0.80
CA VAL A 131 -11.83 -4.62 1.12
C VAL A 131 -12.30 -5.26 2.42
N ILE A 132 -12.48 -4.47 3.49
CA ILE A 132 -12.94 -4.94 4.79
C ILE A 132 -14.31 -5.64 4.68
N THR A 133 -15.27 -5.07 3.93
CA THR A 133 -16.60 -5.68 3.74
C THR A 133 -16.61 -6.86 2.77
N GLY A 134 -15.49 -7.17 2.11
CA GLY A 134 -15.36 -8.26 1.14
C GLY A 134 -16.01 -7.99 -0.22
N GLU A 135 -16.36 -6.74 -0.53
CA GLU A 135 -16.76 -6.31 -1.88
C GLU A 135 -15.58 -6.40 -2.86
N ILE A 136 -14.39 -6.05 -2.38
CA ILE A 136 -13.12 -6.25 -3.08
C ILE A 136 -12.42 -7.43 -2.40
N LYS A 137 -12.18 -8.49 -3.15
CA LYS A 137 -11.53 -9.71 -2.62
C LYS A 137 -10.10 -9.84 -3.12
N PRO A 138 -9.20 -10.46 -2.34
CA PRO A 138 -7.86 -10.81 -2.80
C PRO A 138 -7.90 -11.56 -4.14
N GLY A 139 -6.92 -11.28 -5.00
CA GLY A 139 -6.72 -11.97 -6.28
C GLY A 139 -6.33 -13.44 -6.11
N ASP A 140 -6.05 -14.12 -7.23
CA ASP A 140 -5.35 -15.40 -7.27
C ASP A 140 -3.91 -15.17 -7.74
N PHE A 141 -2.91 -15.63 -6.97
CA PHE A 141 -1.44 -15.74 -7.17
C PHE A 141 -0.67 -14.90 -8.24
N TYR A 142 0.54 -14.44 -7.82
CA TYR A 142 1.67 -13.75 -8.52
C TYR A 142 1.49 -12.28 -8.98
N ASN A 143 2.46 -11.43 -8.57
CA ASN A 143 2.64 -10.00 -8.89
C ASN A 143 1.34 -9.18 -9.04
N SER A 144 0.88 -8.61 -7.92
CA SER A 144 -0.24 -7.65 -7.89
C SER A 144 -1.51 -8.17 -8.57
N GLY A 145 -2.00 -9.30 -8.06
CA GLY A 145 -3.18 -9.98 -8.58
C GLY A 145 -4.37 -9.00 -8.72
N GLN A 146 -5.11 -9.14 -9.82
CA GLN A 146 -6.33 -8.36 -10.02
C GLN A 146 -7.35 -8.70 -8.93
N PRO A 147 -8.01 -7.71 -8.30
CA PRO A 147 -8.98 -7.97 -7.27
C PRO A 147 -10.16 -8.79 -7.81
N ARG A 148 -10.60 -9.80 -7.05
CA ARG A 148 -11.75 -10.62 -7.43
C ARG A 148 -13.05 -9.95 -7.03
N GLY A 149 -14.09 -10.14 -7.85
CA GLY A 149 -15.45 -9.68 -7.57
C GLY A 149 -15.68 -8.19 -7.81
N TRP A 150 -14.63 -7.41 -8.08
CA TRP A 150 -14.74 -5.98 -8.31
C TRP A 150 -15.04 -5.66 -9.79
N THR A 151 -16.16 -4.99 -10.05
CA THR A 151 -16.56 -4.52 -11.39
C THR A 151 -16.83 -3.01 -11.43
N GLY A 152 -16.58 -2.30 -10.32
CA GLY A 152 -16.93 -0.89 -10.15
C GLY A 152 -15.95 0.11 -10.78
N GLY A 153 -14.86 -0.34 -11.39
CA GLY A 153 -13.83 0.55 -11.97
C GLY A 153 -12.92 1.19 -10.93
N LEU A 154 -12.29 2.31 -11.26
CA LEU A 154 -11.45 3.04 -10.29
C LEU A 154 -12.32 3.76 -9.25
N ILE A 155 -11.90 3.68 -7.98
CA ILE A 155 -12.56 4.32 -6.85
C ILE A 155 -11.98 5.71 -6.65
N GLY A 156 -12.86 6.72 -6.68
CA GLY A 156 -12.55 8.11 -6.36
C GLY A 156 -11.56 8.78 -7.31
N ASP A 157 -11.03 9.92 -6.87
CA ASP A 157 -10.11 10.76 -7.65
C ASP A 157 -8.67 10.69 -7.11
N SER A 158 -7.72 11.20 -7.88
CA SER A 158 -6.35 11.44 -7.43
C SER A 158 -6.25 12.55 -6.38
N TRP A 159 -5.18 12.53 -5.60
CA TRP A 159 -4.83 13.58 -4.66
C TRP A 159 -4.59 14.90 -5.40
N ASP A 160 -5.04 16.02 -4.83
CA ASP A 160 -4.94 17.35 -5.43
C ASP A 160 -3.47 17.78 -5.63
N ARG A 161 -2.57 17.24 -4.81
CA ARG A 161 -1.11 17.44 -4.90
C ARG A 161 -0.37 16.32 -5.65
N SER A 162 -1.09 15.45 -6.36
CA SER A 162 -0.49 14.32 -7.10
C SER A 162 0.58 14.76 -8.09
N GLY A 163 0.42 15.89 -8.78
CA GLY A 163 1.45 16.41 -9.69
C GLY A 163 2.73 16.89 -8.99
N GLU A 164 2.63 17.44 -7.78
CA GLU A 164 3.80 17.82 -6.97
C GLU A 164 4.54 16.58 -6.48
N LEU A 165 3.80 15.58 -6.00
CA LEU A 165 4.36 14.32 -5.55
C LEU A 165 5.02 13.56 -6.70
N ASP A 166 4.37 13.49 -7.85
CA ASP A 166 4.92 12.82 -9.02
C ASP A 166 6.25 13.43 -9.45
N ALA A 167 6.32 14.77 -9.53
CA ALA A 167 7.55 15.47 -9.82
C ALA A 167 8.66 15.20 -8.77
N ALA A 168 8.30 15.07 -7.49
CA ALA A 168 9.25 14.77 -6.43
C ALA A 168 9.75 13.32 -6.47
N CYS A 169 8.87 12.35 -6.76
CA CYS A 169 9.22 10.95 -6.96
C CYS A 169 10.11 10.77 -8.21
N GLU A 170 9.78 11.46 -9.31
CA GLU A 170 10.58 11.48 -10.54
C GLU A 170 11.97 12.07 -10.31
N ALA A 171 12.06 13.20 -9.60
CA ALA A 171 13.36 13.79 -9.24
C ALA A 171 14.20 12.82 -8.41
N TRP A 172 13.59 12.19 -7.40
CA TRP A 172 14.26 11.17 -6.58
C TRP A 172 14.74 9.98 -7.42
N GLY A 173 13.90 9.39 -8.27
CA GLY A 173 14.28 8.24 -9.08
C GLY A 173 15.40 8.55 -10.07
N ASN A 174 15.46 9.78 -10.59
CA ASN A 174 16.55 10.23 -11.45
C ASN A 174 17.87 10.42 -10.69
N ASP A 175 17.83 10.82 -9.42
CA ASP A 175 19.02 10.91 -8.57
C ASP A 175 19.57 9.52 -8.22
N GLU A 176 18.69 8.58 -7.84
CA GLU A 176 19.08 7.19 -7.53
C GLU A 176 19.77 6.50 -8.71
N SER A 177 19.22 6.64 -9.92
CA SER A 177 19.77 6.04 -11.14
C SER A 177 21.11 6.62 -11.59
N GLN A 178 21.53 7.77 -11.04
CA GLN A 178 22.86 8.35 -11.28
C GLN A 178 23.90 7.88 -10.26
N THR A 179 23.47 7.34 -9.12
CA THR A 179 24.34 6.86 -8.04
C THR A 179 24.58 5.35 -8.04
N ALA A 180 23.76 4.58 -8.77
CA ALA A 180 23.94 3.15 -9.03
C ALA A 180 24.99 2.87 -10.12
#